data_AF-A0A936STW7-F1
#
_entry.id   AF-A0A936STW7-F1
#
_cell.length_a   1.000
_cell.length_b   1.000
_cell.length_c   1.000
_cell.angle_alpha   90.00
_cell.angle_beta   90.00
_cell.angle_gamma   90.00
#
_symmetry.space_group_name_H-M   'P 1'
#
loop_
_entity.id
_entity.type
_entity.pdbx_description
1 polymer ?
#
loop_
_entity_poly.entity_id
_entity_poly.type
_entity_poly.pdbx_seq_one_letter_code
_entity_poly.pdbx_strand_id
1 'polypeptide(L)'
;MRIMELEAQANWVLSIVADDGRVGRFDVSPYLQYEAFEVLRDETEFKKVINGGYFVEWNCGADLSADTIEARWQVVGKVARQTTA
;
A
#
# COMPACT_ATOMS: atom_id res chain seq x y z
N MET A 1 4.13 4.19 10.64
CA MET A 1 2.73 4.64 10.43
C MET A 1 1.73 3.49 10.62
N ARG A 2 0.43 3.74 10.79
CA ARG A 2 -0.63 2.73 10.58
C ARG A 2 -1.43 3.03 9.30
N ILE A 3 -1.71 2.01 8.50
CA ILE A 3 -2.46 2.10 7.24
C ILE A 3 -3.96 2.09 7.56
N MET A 4 -4.64 3.21 7.32
CA MET A 4 -6.07 3.36 7.57
C MET A 4 -6.91 3.00 6.36
N GLU A 5 -6.51 3.46 5.18
CA GLU A 5 -7.16 3.15 3.91
C GLU A 5 -6.12 2.65 2.93
N LEU A 6 -6.52 1.70 2.09
CA LEU A 6 -5.69 1.04 1.11
C LEU A 6 -6.50 0.77 -0.14
N GLU A 7 -5.99 1.20 -1.29
CA GLU A 7 -6.61 0.94 -2.58
C GLU A 7 -5.55 0.58 -3.61
N ALA A 8 -5.74 -0.54 -4.32
CA ALA A 8 -4.90 -0.92 -5.45
C ALA A 8 -5.30 -0.13 -6.71
N GLN A 9 -4.32 0.51 -7.32
CA GLN A 9 -4.47 1.27 -8.57
C GLN A 9 -3.84 0.49 -9.74
N ALA A 10 -4.00 1.02 -10.95
CA ALA A 10 -3.28 0.51 -12.13
C ALA A 10 -1.76 0.67 -11.96
N ASN A 11 -0.98 -0.10 -12.75
CA ASN A 11 0.48 -0.07 -12.76
C ASN A 11 1.12 -0.41 -11.39
N TRP A 12 0.53 -1.36 -10.65
CA TRP A 12 1.05 -1.84 -9.36
C TRP A 12 1.27 -0.76 -8.30
N VAL A 13 0.47 0.31 -8.34
CA VAL A 13 0.52 1.38 -7.34
C VAL A 13 -0.52 1.13 -6.25
N LEU A 14 -0.12 1.31 -4.99
CA LEU A 14 -1.02 1.37 -3.85
C LEU A 14 -1.27 2.83 -3.48
N SER A 15 -2.54 3.22 -3.34
CA SER A 15 -2.96 4.47 -2.70
C SER A 15 -3.24 4.20 -1.23
N ILE A 16 -2.62 4.99 -0.35
CA ILE A 16 -2.57 4.71 1.08
C ILE A 16 -2.89 5.98 1.87
N VAL A 17 -3.79 5.86 2.86
CA VAL A 17 -4.02 6.89 3.87
C VAL A 17 -3.45 6.40 5.20
N ALA A 18 -2.51 7.16 5.76
CA ALA A 18 -1.94 6.89 7.09
C ALA A 18 -2.80 7.48 8.21
N ASP A 19 -2.60 6.98 9.43
CA ASP A 19 -3.26 7.41 10.67
C ASP A 19 -3.01 8.88 11.07
N ASP A 20 -1.90 9.46 10.61
CA ASP A 20 -1.61 10.90 10.74
C ASP A 20 -2.28 11.77 9.64
N GLY A 21 -3.03 11.13 8.75
CA GLY A 21 -3.75 11.72 7.64
C GLY A 21 -2.96 11.90 6.35
N ARG A 22 -1.65 11.58 6.30
CA ARG A 22 -0.88 11.63 5.04
C ARG A 22 -1.49 10.68 4.01
N VAL A 23 -1.57 11.15 2.78
CA VAL A 23 -1.96 10.35 1.62
C VAL A 23 -0.72 10.14 0.78
N GLY A 24 -0.43 8.89 0.44
CA GLY A 24 0.73 8.54 -0.36
C GLY A 24 0.45 7.49 -1.42
N ARG A 25 1.34 7.46 -2.42
CA ARG A 25 1.39 6.44 -3.46
C ARG A 25 2.64 5.61 -3.30
N PHE A 26 2.49 4.29 -3.35
CA PHE A 26 3.61 3.36 -3.26
C PHE A 26 3.64 2.45 -4.47
N ASP A 27 4.75 2.48 -5.21
CA ASP A 27 4.97 1.65 -6.39
C ASP A 27 5.54 0.28 -5.97
N VAL A 28 4.79 -0.78 -6.25
CA VAL A 28 5.16 -2.17 -5.93
C VAL A 28 6.00 -2.80 -7.06
N SER A 29 6.07 -2.18 -8.24
CA SER A 29 6.81 -2.69 -9.41
C SER A 29 8.25 -3.11 -9.10
N PRO A 30 9.05 -2.37 -8.29
CA PRO A 30 10.41 -2.78 -7.96
C PRO A 30 10.51 -4.12 -7.22
N TYR A 31 9.44 -4.59 -6.59
CA TYR A 31 9.43 -5.84 -5.82
C TYR A 31 9.02 -7.05 -6.67
N LEU A 32 8.39 -6.84 -7.83
CA LEU A 32 7.94 -7.92 -8.74
C LEU A 32 9.10 -8.74 -9.34
N GLN A 33 10.34 -8.31 -9.15
CA GLN A 33 11.54 -9.07 -9.51
C GLN A 33 11.84 -10.23 -8.53
N TYR A 34 11.32 -10.16 -7.31
CA TYR A 34 11.54 -11.19 -6.29
C TYR A 34 10.50 -12.30 -6.41
N GLU A 35 10.94 -13.54 -6.22
CA GLU A 35 10.11 -14.75 -6.36
C GLU A 35 8.81 -14.69 -5.54
N ALA A 36 8.88 -14.18 -4.30
CA ALA A 36 7.71 -14.03 -3.44
C ALA A 36 6.58 -13.18 -4.07
N PHE A 37 6.92 -12.25 -4.97
CA PHE A 37 5.97 -11.33 -5.60
C PHE A 37 5.62 -11.72 -7.04
N GLU A 38 6.09 -12.87 -7.54
CA GLU A 38 5.89 -13.28 -8.94
C GLU A 38 4.41 -13.36 -9.33
N VAL A 39 3.57 -13.89 -8.43
CA VAL A 39 2.11 -13.99 -8.63
C VAL A 39 1.47 -12.62 -8.83
N LEU A 40 2.03 -11.55 -8.25
CA LEU A 40 1.48 -10.21 -8.35
C LEU A 40 1.73 -9.54 -9.70
N ARG A 41 2.51 -10.16 -10.60
CA ARG A 41 2.61 -9.71 -12.00
C ARG A 41 1.28 -9.86 -12.73
N ASP A 42 0.39 -10.73 -12.24
CA ASP A 42 -1.02 -10.68 -12.61
C ASP A 42 -1.71 -9.55 -11.82
N GLU A 43 -2.14 -8.51 -12.53
CA GLU A 43 -2.86 -7.38 -11.92
C GLU A 43 -4.12 -7.80 -11.16
N THR A 44 -4.77 -8.91 -11.55
CA THR A 44 -5.96 -9.41 -10.86
C THR A 44 -5.61 -9.97 -9.49
N GLU A 45 -4.44 -10.56 -9.32
CA GLU A 45 -3.92 -10.99 -8.02
C GLU A 45 -3.42 -9.80 -7.20
N PHE A 46 -2.72 -8.85 -7.83
CA PHE A 46 -2.29 -7.61 -7.17
C PHE A 46 -3.46 -6.82 -6.55
N LYS A 47 -4.61 -6.76 -7.23
CA LYS A 47 -5.80 -6.04 -6.75
C LYS A 47 -6.45 -6.68 -5.51
N LYS A 48 -6.06 -7.91 -5.14
CA LYS A 48 -6.55 -8.60 -3.93
C LYS A 48 -5.74 -8.25 -2.68
N VAL A 49 -5.03 -7.12 -2.68
CA VAL A 49 -4.26 -6.64 -1.53
C VAL A 49 -5.15 -6.48 -0.30
N ILE A 50 -4.64 -6.90 0.85
CA ILE A 50 -5.32 -6.85 2.15
C ILE A 50 -4.57 -5.88 3.06
N ASN A 51 -5.33 -5.03 3.76
CA ASN A 51 -4.78 -4.12 4.75
C ASN A 51 -4.70 -4.80 6.13
N GLY A 52 -3.48 -5.13 6.58
CA GLY A 52 -3.21 -5.65 7.93
C GLY A 52 -2.98 -4.55 8.99
N GLY A 53 -3.04 -3.28 8.61
CA GLY A 53 -2.82 -2.11 9.46
C GLY A 53 -1.36 -1.71 9.60
N TYR A 54 -0.46 -2.65 9.92
CA TYR A 54 1.00 -2.41 10.00
C TYR A 54 1.79 -3.06 8.85
N PHE A 55 1.08 -3.68 7.92
CA PHE A 55 1.60 -4.27 6.69
C PHE A 55 0.44 -4.38 5.69
N VAL A 56 0.79 -4.62 4.43
CA VAL A 56 -0.14 -5.11 3.42
C VAL A 56 0.26 -6.52 3.02
N GLU A 57 -0.71 -7.36 2.69
CA GLU A 57 -0.46 -8.73 2.26
C GLU A 57 -1.32 -9.12 1.07
N TRP A 58 -0.91 -10.18 0.37
CA TRP A 58 -1.66 -10.80 -0.71
C TRP A 58 -1.89 -12.29 -0.42
N ASN A 59 -2.88 -12.89 -1.09
CA ASN A 59 -3.24 -14.31 -0.91
C ASN A 59 -2.08 -15.29 -1.18
N CYS A 60 -1.09 -14.89 -1.98
CA CYS A 60 0.11 -15.69 -2.24
C CYS A 60 1.12 -15.67 -1.07
N GLY A 61 0.83 -14.96 0.02
CA GLY A 61 1.67 -14.84 1.20
C GLY A 61 2.74 -13.75 1.10
N ALA A 62 2.82 -13.02 -0.01
CA ALA A 62 3.69 -11.86 -0.12
C ALA A 62 3.17 -10.74 0.79
N ASP A 63 4.07 -10.03 1.45
CA ASP A 63 3.73 -8.90 2.31
C ASP A 63 4.75 -7.76 2.19
N LEU A 64 4.32 -6.56 2.57
CA LEU A 64 5.18 -5.39 2.74
C LEU A 64 4.82 -4.67 4.03
N SER A 65 5.81 -4.46 4.89
CA SER A 65 5.62 -3.73 6.14
C SER A 65 5.28 -2.25 5.90
N ALA A 66 4.52 -1.66 6.81
CA ALA A 66 4.20 -0.23 6.77
C ALA A 66 5.48 0.64 6.79
N ASP A 67 6.55 0.21 7.45
CA ASP A 67 7.83 0.94 7.46
C ASP A 67 8.50 0.94 6.08
N THR A 68 8.44 -0.18 5.36
CA THR A 68 8.97 -0.28 3.99
C THR A 68 8.21 0.65 3.05
N ILE A 69 6.89 0.71 3.21
CA ILE A 69 6.02 1.62 2.47
C ILE A 69 6.35 3.06 2.82
N GLU A 70 6.37 3.41 4.10
CA GLU A 70 6.59 4.78 4.59
C GLU A 70 7.94 5.35 4.15
N ALA A 71 8.97 4.51 4.10
CA ALA A 71 10.31 4.92 3.69
C ALA A 71 10.43 5.27 2.20
N ARG A 72 9.51 4.78 1.35
CA ARG A 72 9.67 4.83 -0.11
C ARG A 72 8.46 5.38 -0.87
N TRP A 73 7.32 5.53 -0.21
CA TRP A 73 6.13 6.10 -0.82
C TRP A 73 6.33 7.58 -1.16
N GLN A 74 5.60 8.04 -2.17
CA GLN A 74 5.48 9.45 -2.47
C GLN A 74 4.28 10.01 -1.73
N VAL A 75 4.50 10.95 -0.81
CA VAL A 75 3.41 11.70 -0.17
C VAL A 75 2.82 12.66 -1.19
N VAL A 76 1.52 12.51 -1.48
CA VAL A 76 0.79 13.28 -2.49
C VAL A 76 -0.27 14.21 -1.89
N GLY A 77 -0.54 14.09 -0.59
CA GLY A 77 -1.48 14.97 0.10
C GLY A 77 -1.64 14.65 1.58
N LYS A 78 -2.63 15.29 2.19
CA LYS A 78 -3.06 15.04 3.57
C LYS A 78 -4.58 15.19 3.67
N VAL A 79 -5.26 14.20 4.23
CA VAL A 79 -6.69 14.31 4.52
C VAL A 79 -6.86 15.32 5.65
N ALA A 80 -7.74 16.31 5.46
CA ALA A 80 -8.08 17.24 6.52
C ALA A 80 -8.77 16.44 7.65
N ARG A 81 -8.24 16.49 8.87
CA ARG A 81 -9.00 16.02 10.03
C ARG A 81 -10.25 16.88 10.12
N GLN A 82 -11.41 16.27 9.90
CA GLN A 82 -12.67 16.89 10.30
C GLN A 82 -12.68 16.89 11.81
N THR A 83 -12.44 18.06 12.41
CA THR A 83 -12.70 18.27 13.83
C THR A 83 -14.22 18.19 14.00
N THR A 84 -14.73 17.02 14.39
CA THR A 84 -16.07 16.96 14.98
C THR A 84 -16.00 17.70 16.31
N ALA A 85 -16.69 18.83 16.36
CA ALA A 85 -16.91 19.65 17.55
C ALA A 85 -17.78 18.92 18.58
#